data_AF-A0A2W6D9B3-F1
#
_entry.id   AF-A0A2W6D9B3-F1
#
_cell.length_a   1.000
_cell.length_b   1.000
_cell.length_c   1.000
_cell.angle_alpha   90.00
_cell.angle_beta   90.00
_cell.angle_gamma   90.00
#
_symmetry.space_group_name_H-M   'P 1'
#
loop_
_entity.id
_entity.type
_entity.pdbx_description
1 polymer ?
#
loop_
_entity_poly.entity_id
_entity_poly.type
_entity_poly.pdbx_seq_one_letter_code
_entity_poly.pdbx_strand_id
1 'polypeptide(L)' 'EHSPLALRMLKAGFHADTDGLAGVQQLAGDATLLYYLSEEAQEGRDAYVQKRRPDFSRFPRRP' A
#
# COMPACT_ATOMS: atom_id res chain seq x y z
N GLU A 1 13.98 16.53 11.48
CA GLU A 1 14.09 15.07 11.22
C GLU A 1 13.15 14.70 10.07
N HIS A 2 13.51 13.72 9.24
CA HIS A 2 12.72 13.31 8.06
C HIS A 2 11.98 11.99 8.32
N SER A 3 10.83 11.79 7.67
CA SER A 3 10.04 10.55 7.78
C SER A 3 10.79 9.35 7.19
N PRO A 4 11.07 8.28 7.97
CA PRO A 4 11.76 7.09 7.48
C PRO A 4 11.01 6.38 6.34
N LEU A 5 9.68 6.45 6.36
CA LEU A 5 8.81 5.86 5.35
C LEU A 5 8.88 6.61 4.02
N ALA A 6 8.92 7.95 4.07
CA ALA A 6 9.09 8.77 2.88
C ALA A 6 10.47 8.52 2.23
N LEU A 7 11.52 8.39 3.03
CA LEU A 7 12.87 8.09 2.53
C LEU A 7 12.93 6.73 1.84
N ARG A 8 12.25 5.71 2.38
CA ARG A 8 12.19 4.38 1.75
C ARG A 8 11.47 4.42 0.40
N MET A 9 10.31 5.06 0.33
CA MET A 9 9.53 5.18 -0.91
C MET A 9 10.30 5.89 -2.01
N LEU A 10 11.00 6.99 -1.67
CA LEU A 10 11.83 7.72 -2.63
C LEU A 10 12.96 6.83 -3.17
N LYS A 11 13.64 6.08 -2.31
CA LYS A 11 14.70 5.15 -2.74
C LYS A 11 14.16 4.06 -3.68
N ALA A 12 13.04 3.43 -3.32
CA ALA A 12 12.40 2.43 -4.17
C ALA A 12 11.91 3.02 -5.50
N GLY A 13 11.41 4.27 -5.49
CA GLY A 13 11.01 5.00 -6.68
C GLY A 13 12.16 5.26 -7.65
N PHE A 14 13.35 5.61 -7.14
CA PHE A 14 14.53 5.75 -7.99
C PHE A 14 15.01 4.41 -8.55
N HIS A 15 14.97 3.32 -7.77
CA HIS A 15 15.33 1.99 -8.28
C HIS A 15 14.34 1.47 -9.34
N ALA A 16 13.06 1.85 -9.26
CA ALA A 16 12.04 1.44 -10.24
C ALA A 16 12.32 1.95 -11.66
N ASP A 17 13.08 3.04 -11.82
CA ASP A 17 13.48 3.58 -13.12
C ASP A 17 14.52 2.69 -13.81
N THR A 18 15.48 2.15 -13.06
CA THR A 18 16.64 1.43 -13.63
C THR A 18 16.54 -0.09 -13.54
N ASP A 19 15.92 -0.61 -12.49
CA ASP A 19 15.97 -2.05 -12.16
C ASP A 19 14.79 -2.82 -12.76
N GLY A 20 14.02 -2.17 -13.64
CA GLY A 20 12.86 -2.72 -14.34
C GLY A 20 11.86 -3.36 -13.37
N LEU A 21 11.51 -4.62 -13.61
CA LEU A 21 10.54 -5.35 -12.78
C LEU A 21 10.98 -5.52 -11.33
N ALA A 22 12.29 -5.60 -11.05
CA ALA A 22 12.79 -5.75 -9.69
C ALA A 22 12.59 -4.46 -8.86
N GLY A 23 12.83 -3.30 -9.48
CA GLY A 23 12.56 -2.01 -8.85
C GLY A 23 11.06 -1.75 -8.67
N VAL A 24 10.24 -2.12 -9.66
CA VAL A 24 8.77 -2.07 -9.54
C VAL A 24 8.28 -2.97 -8.40
N GLN A 25 8.85 -4.16 -8.21
CA GLN A 25 8.49 -5.06 -7.12
C GLN A 25 8.79 -4.43 -5.74
N GLN A 26 9.95 -3.78 -5.58
CA GLN A 26 10.29 -3.10 -4.33
C GLN A 26 9.29 -1.98 -4.02
N LEU A 27 9.02 -1.13 -5.01
CA LEU A 27 8.08 -0.01 -4.86
C LEU A 27 6.65 -0.50 -4.57
N ALA A 28 6.18 -1.52 -5.30
CA ALA A 28 4.86 -2.09 -5.10
C ALA A 28 4.71 -2.77 -3.73
N GLY A 29 5.77 -3.43 -3.24
CA GLY A 29 5.79 -4.01 -1.89
C GLY A 29 5.66 -2.96 -0.81
N ASP A 30 6.42 -1.87 -0.94
CA ASP A 30 6.35 -0.73 -0.03
C ASP A 30 4.98 -0.03 -0.08
N ALA A 31 4.39 0.14 -1.27
CA ALA A 31 3.03 0.68 -1.42
C ALA A 31 1.96 -0.23 -0.80
N THR A 32 2.10 -1.56 -0.93
CA THR A 32 1.21 -2.54 -0.29
C THR A 32 1.28 -2.44 1.23
N LEU A 33 2.47 -2.22 1.79
CA LEU A 33 2.65 -1.97 3.22
C LEU A 33 1.89 -0.73 3.68
N LEU A 34 1.95 0.39 2.93
CA LEU A 34 1.14 1.58 3.25
C LEU A 34 -0.35 1.28 3.21
N TYR A 35 -0.80 0.56 2.18
CA TYR A 35 -2.20 0.22 2.04
C TYR A 35 -2.68 -0.61 3.24
N TYR A 36 -1.91 -1.58 3.71
CA TYR A 36 -2.25 -2.40 4.88
C TYR A 36 -2.39 -1.61 6.19
N LEU A 37 -1.83 -0.40 6.27
CA LEU A 37 -2.02 0.50 7.41
C LEU A 37 -3.32 1.30 7.32
N SER A 38 -3.98 1.34 6.16
CA SER A 38 -5.25 2.06 5.96
C SER A 38 -6.46 1.31 6.56
N GLU A 39 -7.50 2.07 6.90
CA GLU A 39 -8.78 1.50 7.34
C GLU A 39 -9.47 0.69 6.23
N GLU A 40 -9.27 1.07 4.96
CA GLU A 40 -9.82 0.36 3.81
C GLU A 40 -9.26 -1.07 3.71
N ALA A 41 -7.95 -1.24 3.87
CA ALA A 41 -7.34 -2.57 3.89
C ALA A 41 -7.77 -3.39 5.12
N GLN A 42 -7.91 -2.73 6.28
CA GLN A 42 -8.36 -3.39 7.51
C GLN A 42 -9.79 -3.91 7.38
N GLU A 43 -10.70 -3.18 6.74
CA GLU A 43 -12.07 -3.64 6.45
C GLU A 43 -12.07 -4.94 5.63
N GLY A 44 -11.23 -5.03 4.59
CA GLY A 44 -11.10 -6.26 3.80
C GLY A 44 -10.62 -7.45 4.64
N ARG A 45 -9.59 -7.24 5.47
CA ARG A 45 -9.07 -8.25 6.40
C ARG A 45 -10.13 -8.70 7.41
N ASP A 46 -10.81 -7.74 8.05
CA ASP A 46 -11.76 -8.01 9.12
C ASP A 46 -13.02 -8.68 8.59
N ALA A 47 -13.50 -8.28 7.40
CA ALA A 47 -14.61 -8.94 6.72
C ALA A 47 -14.29 -10.41 6.41
N TYR A 48 -13.07 -10.71 5.96
CA TYR A 48 -12.61 -12.08 5.71
C TYR A 48 -12.59 -12.91 7.00
N VAL A 49 -12.00 -12.38 8.08
CA VAL A 49 -11.95 -13.04 9.39
C VAL A 49 -13.36 -13.31 9.95
N GLN A 50 -14.26 -12.33 9.79
CA GLN A 50 -15.65 -12.40 10.24
C GLN A 50 -16.57 -13.19 9.27
N LYS A 51 -16.03 -13.70 8.14
CA LYS A 51 -16.77 -14.41 7.09
C LYS A 51 -17.98 -13.65 6.56
N ARG A 52 -17.90 -12.33 6.51
CA ARG A 52 -18.92 -11.44 5.92
C ARG A 52 -18.41 -10.85 4.62
N ARG A 53 -19.31 -10.25 3.84
CA ARG A 53 -18.91 -9.46 2.68
C ARG A 53 -18.25 -8.16 3.17
N PRO A 54 -17.12 -7.74 2.57
CA PRO A 54 -16.50 -6.45 2.89
C PRO A 54 -17.38 -5.30 2.38
N ASP A 55 -17.42 -4.22 3.14
CA ASP A 55 -18.14 -2.99 2.82
C ASP A 55 -17.16 -1.83 2.59
N PHE A 56 -16.81 -1.63 1.32
CA PHE A 56 -15.95 -0.52 0.91
C PHE A 56 -16.72 0.77 0.57
N SER A 57 -18.05 0.78 0.71
CA SER A 57 -18.88 1.94 0.31
C SER A 57 -18.59 3.20 1.13
N ARG A 58 -18.07 3.03 2.34
CA ARG A 58 -17.67 4.11 3.25
C ARG A 58 -16.38 4.82 2.85
N PHE A 59 -15.56 4.23 1.99
CA PHE A 59 -14.28 4.81 1.59
C PHE A 59 -14.45 5.62 0.30
N PRO A 60 -14.11 6.92 0.29
CA PRO A 60 -14.27 7.76 -0.89
C PRO A 60 -13.27 7.35 -1.97
N ARG A 61 -13.75 7.11 -3.19
CA ARG A 61 -12.89 6.93 -4.36
C ARG A 61 -12.25 8.27 -4.72
N ARG A 62 -10.93 8.34 -4.60
CA ARG A 62 -10.16 9.51 -5.03
C ARG A 62 -10.20 9.58 -6.57
N PRO A 63 -10.23 10.80 -7.15
CA PRO A 63 -10.27 11.00 -8.59
C PRO A 63 -9.02 10.46 -9.30
#